data_AF-A0A1F7RA40-F1
#
_entry.id   AF-A0A1F7RA40-F1
#
_cell.length_a   1.000
_cell.length_b   1.000
_cell.length_c   1.000
_cell.angle_alpha   90.00
_cell.angle_beta   90.00
_cell.angle_gamma   90.00
#
_symmetry.space_group_name_H-M   'P 1'
#
loop_
_entity.id
_entity.type
_entity.pdbx_description
1 polymer ?
#
loop_
_entity_poly.entity_id
_entity_poly.type
_entity_poly.pdbx_seq_one_letter_code
_entity_poly.pdbx_strand_id
1 'polypeptide(L)'
;METKIKFHEDFKKAKKEAKSEHKLLFLFFHHPECGGCNKTINETFQDDNAVRMINERFIPMSFLTTKEKDLACEYGVEWTPSFMIVDDEGKELDRWEGFLPAEEFIPQLLLAEGLSYFRKQKYGKAISCLNEAVSKYPESGFTPQATYYLGICQYKESEDISSLRETYEKLHNRFPESYWTKKASPWVH
;
A
#
# COMPACT_ATOMS: atom_id res chain seq x y z
N MET A 1 -3.51 20.04 -13.64
CA MET A 1 -4.20 19.14 -14.60
C MET A 1 -5.16 18.27 -13.81
N GLU A 2 -6.31 17.91 -14.36
CA GLU A 2 -7.24 16.97 -13.70
C GLU A 2 -6.68 15.54 -13.84
N THR A 3 -6.68 14.77 -12.75
CA THR A 3 -6.13 13.40 -12.77
C THR A 3 -7.08 12.42 -13.45
N LYS A 4 -6.53 11.36 -14.05
CA LYS A 4 -7.28 10.26 -14.69
C LYS A 4 -7.81 9.22 -13.67
N ILE A 5 -7.56 9.41 -12.37
CA ILE A 5 -8.09 8.55 -11.32
C ILE A 5 -9.59 8.78 -11.16
N LYS A 6 -10.38 7.70 -11.14
CA LYS A 6 -11.84 7.73 -11.03
C LYS A 6 -12.27 7.76 -9.57
N PHE A 7 -12.07 8.89 -8.91
CA PHE A 7 -12.45 9.05 -7.51
C PHE A 7 -13.97 8.96 -7.30
N HIS A 8 -14.37 8.21 -6.28
CA HIS A 8 -15.76 8.11 -5.85
C HIS A 8 -16.09 9.23 -4.86
N GLU A 9 -17.30 9.79 -4.97
CA GLU A 9 -17.75 10.92 -4.13
C GLU A 9 -18.53 10.48 -2.88
N ASP A 10 -19.21 9.33 -2.94
CA ASP A 10 -20.09 8.86 -1.86
C ASP A 10 -19.44 7.66 -1.14
N PHE A 11 -19.01 7.89 0.10
CA PHE A 11 -18.28 6.87 0.85
C PHE A 11 -19.14 5.64 1.18
N LYS A 12 -20.46 5.81 1.40
CA LYS A 12 -21.37 4.69 1.66
C LYS A 12 -21.53 3.82 0.42
N LYS A 13 -21.60 4.42 -0.77
CA LYS A 13 -21.63 3.68 -2.04
C LYS A 13 -20.29 2.99 -2.31
N ALA A 14 -19.17 3.70 -2.11
CA ALA A 14 -17.84 3.14 -2.30
C ALA A 14 -17.59 1.90 -1.43
N LYS A 15 -18.03 1.90 -0.17
CA LYS A 15 -17.96 0.71 0.71
C LYS A 15 -18.80 -0.47 0.18
N LYS A 16 -20.01 -0.21 -0.33
CA LYS A 16 -20.85 -1.26 -0.93
C LYS A 16 -20.20 -1.85 -2.18
N GLU A 17 -19.59 -1.01 -3.01
CA GLU A 17 -18.88 -1.41 -4.22
C GLU A 17 -17.61 -2.21 -3.90
N ALA A 18 -16.81 -1.75 -2.93
CA ALA A 18 -15.64 -2.46 -2.43
C ALA A 18 -16.00 -3.88 -1.97
N LYS A 19 -17.15 -4.01 -1.26
CA LYS A 19 -17.69 -5.30 -0.84
C LYS A 19 -18.05 -6.20 -2.02
N SER A 20 -18.79 -5.68 -3.01
CA SER A 20 -19.25 -6.47 -4.16
C SER A 20 -18.13 -6.87 -5.10
N GLU A 21 -17.12 -6.01 -5.29
CA GLU A 21 -15.98 -6.26 -6.18
C GLU A 21 -14.82 -6.97 -5.46
N HIS A 22 -14.94 -7.20 -4.15
CA HIS A 22 -13.87 -7.74 -3.30
C HIS A 22 -12.56 -6.95 -3.39
N LYS A 23 -12.69 -5.62 -3.54
CA LYS A 23 -11.59 -4.65 -3.59
C LYS A 23 -11.45 -3.93 -2.25
N LEU A 24 -10.29 -3.32 -2.06
CA LEU A 24 -10.02 -2.42 -0.94
C LEU A 24 -10.30 -0.97 -1.37
N LEU A 25 -10.59 -0.10 -0.42
CA LEU A 25 -10.68 1.33 -0.65
C LEU A 25 -9.29 1.95 -0.57
N PHE A 26 -9.01 2.88 -1.49
CA PHE A 26 -7.83 3.74 -1.44
C PHE A 26 -8.28 5.15 -1.09
N LEU A 27 -7.96 5.64 0.10
CA LEU A 27 -8.32 6.98 0.54
C LEU A 27 -7.13 7.91 0.38
N PHE A 28 -7.35 9.07 -0.23
CA PHE A 28 -6.36 10.14 -0.38
C PHE A 28 -6.86 11.40 0.33
N PHE A 29 -6.29 11.71 1.48
CA PHE A 29 -6.55 12.95 2.20
C PHE A 29 -5.53 14.02 1.82
N HIS A 30 -6.02 15.20 1.44
CA HIS A 30 -5.17 16.28 0.96
C HIS A 30 -5.65 17.66 1.40
N HIS A 31 -4.77 18.64 1.25
CA HIS A 31 -5.04 20.05 1.54
C HIS A 31 -4.63 20.92 0.33
N PRO A 32 -5.38 21.99 -0.01
CA PRO A 32 -5.04 22.84 -1.17
C PRO A 32 -3.68 23.54 -1.04
N GLU A 33 -3.32 23.94 0.17
CA GLU A 33 -2.07 24.65 0.48
C GLU A 33 -0.93 23.71 0.88
N CYS A 34 -0.99 22.44 0.47
CA CYS A 34 0.03 21.44 0.78
C CYS A 34 0.89 21.16 -0.45
N GLY A 35 2.18 21.52 -0.38
CA GLY A 35 3.13 21.31 -1.48
C GLY A 35 3.27 19.86 -1.91
N GLY A 36 3.34 18.93 -0.95
CA GLY A 36 3.40 17.49 -1.25
C GLY A 36 2.12 16.94 -1.91
N CYS A 37 0.97 17.50 -1.57
CA CYS A 37 -0.32 17.15 -2.15
C CYS A 37 -0.38 17.62 -3.60
N ASN A 38 0.03 18.87 -3.84
CA ASN A 38 0.11 19.43 -5.19
C ASN A 38 1.10 18.64 -6.06
N LYS A 39 2.25 18.22 -5.51
CA LYS A 39 3.20 17.40 -6.23
C LYS A 39 2.64 16.00 -6.52
N THR A 40 1.98 15.35 -5.56
CA THR A 40 1.29 14.06 -5.77
C THR A 40 0.29 14.15 -6.93
N ILE A 41 -0.57 15.16 -6.92
CA ILE A 41 -1.64 15.31 -7.94
C ILE A 41 -1.06 15.61 -9.33
N ASN A 42 -0.03 16.45 -9.41
CA ASN A 42 0.53 16.92 -10.68
C ASN A 42 1.67 16.05 -11.24
N GLU A 43 2.19 15.10 -10.47
CA GLU A 43 3.28 14.22 -10.88
C GLU A 43 2.88 12.75 -10.74
N THR A 44 2.76 12.26 -9.51
CA THR A 44 2.48 10.84 -9.22
C THR A 44 1.17 10.37 -9.82
N PHE A 45 0.10 11.18 -9.70
CA PHE A 45 -1.23 10.86 -10.24
C PHE A 45 -1.39 11.21 -11.73
N GLN A 46 -0.31 11.62 -12.40
CA GLN A 46 -0.23 11.75 -13.85
C GLN A 46 0.48 10.57 -14.51
N ASP A 47 1.21 9.75 -13.74
CA ASP A 47 1.83 8.53 -14.24
C ASP A 47 0.76 7.47 -14.56
N ASP A 48 0.78 6.97 -15.80
CA ASP A 48 -0.24 6.03 -16.28
C ASP A 48 -0.21 4.68 -15.54
N ASN A 49 0.93 4.25 -15.00
CA ASN A 49 1.01 3.01 -14.24
C ASN A 49 0.39 3.18 -12.85
N ALA A 50 0.66 4.31 -12.17
CA ALA A 50 0.02 4.63 -10.90
C ALA A 50 -1.49 4.77 -11.05
N VAL A 51 -1.96 5.53 -12.05
CA VAL A 51 -3.39 5.69 -12.37
C VAL A 51 -4.06 4.34 -12.63
N ARG A 52 -3.46 3.51 -13.49
CA ARG A 52 -3.99 2.19 -13.83
C ARG A 52 -4.10 1.32 -12.59
N MET A 53 -3.04 1.26 -11.78
CA MET A 53 -3.01 0.48 -10.56
C MET A 53 -4.12 0.90 -9.58
N ILE A 54 -4.27 2.20 -9.34
CA ILE A 54 -5.30 2.74 -8.44
C ILE A 54 -6.71 2.39 -8.94
N ASN A 55 -6.99 2.65 -10.22
CA ASN A 55 -8.33 2.42 -10.80
C ASN A 55 -8.72 0.95 -10.90
N GLU A 56 -7.76 0.06 -11.18
CA GLU A 56 -8.06 -1.36 -11.42
C GLU A 56 -8.15 -2.17 -10.12
N ARG A 57 -7.36 -1.81 -9.10
CA ARG A 57 -7.19 -2.64 -7.89
C ARG A 57 -7.97 -2.13 -6.69
N PHE A 58 -8.36 -0.86 -6.68
CA PHE A 58 -9.02 -0.22 -5.55
C PHE A 58 -10.31 0.48 -5.93
N ILE A 59 -11.09 0.85 -4.92
CA ILE A 59 -12.15 1.86 -5.01
C ILE A 59 -11.56 3.17 -4.47
N PRO A 60 -11.06 4.08 -5.34
CA PRO A 60 -10.34 5.26 -4.88
C PRO A 60 -11.30 6.38 -4.46
N MET A 61 -10.94 7.10 -3.40
CA MET A 61 -11.62 8.29 -2.90
C MET A 61 -10.63 9.39 -2.56
N SER A 62 -11.02 10.64 -2.78
CA SER A 62 -10.21 11.82 -2.49
C SER A 62 -10.97 12.76 -1.57
N PHE A 63 -10.32 13.22 -0.50
CA PHE A 63 -10.95 14.07 0.51
C PHE A 63 -10.11 15.32 0.77
N LEU A 64 -10.74 16.47 0.61
CA LEU A 64 -10.20 17.74 1.08
C LEU A 64 -10.41 17.82 2.60
N THR A 65 -9.32 17.84 3.35
CA THR A 65 -9.35 17.98 4.83
C THR A 65 -10.06 19.25 5.31
N THR A 66 -10.12 20.30 4.48
CA THR A 66 -10.88 21.53 4.78
C THR A 66 -12.39 21.37 4.70
N LYS A 67 -12.88 20.40 3.91
CA LYS A 67 -14.30 20.10 3.73
C LYS A 67 -14.75 18.92 4.59
N GLU A 68 -13.95 17.85 4.60
CA GLU A 68 -14.26 16.58 5.25
C GLU A 68 -13.58 16.49 6.63
N LYS A 69 -13.81 17.49 7.49
CA LYS A 69 -13.12 17.61 8.78
C LYS A 69 -13.42 16.46 9.73
N ASP A 70 -14.68 16.06 9.83
CA ASP A 70 -15.11 14.99 10.74
C ASP A 70 -14.53 13.65 10.31
N LEU A 71 -14.54 13.37 9.00
CA LEU A 71 -13.93 12.16 8.45
C LEU A 71 -12.41 12.16 8.61
N ALA A 72 -11.74 13.28 8.36
CA ALA A 72 -10.31 13.41 8.59
C ALA A 72 -9.96 13.20 10.08
N CYS A 73 -10.80 13.69 10.99
CA CYS A 73 -10.66 13.46 12.43
C CYS A 73 -10.91 12.00 12.82
N GLU A 74 -11.95 11.36 12.26
CA GLU A 74 -12.27 9.94 12.48
C GLU A 74 -11.11 9.02 12.09
N TYR A 75 -10.47 9.31 10.95
CA TYR A 75 -9.27 8.61 10.52
C TYR A 75 -7.98 9.16 11.16
N GLY A 76 -8.02 10.14 12.07
CA GLY A 76 -6.80 10.68 12.69
C GLY A 76 -5.78 11.18 11.66
N VAL A 77 -6.21 11.98 10.68
CA VAL A 77 -5.33 12.60 9.68
C VAL A 77 -4.63 13.81 10.30
N GLU A 78 -3.34 13.65 10.60
CA GLU A 78 -2.50 14.72 11.17
C GLU A 78 -1.57 15.37 10.14
N TRP A 79 -1.23 14.66 9.06
CA TRP A 79 -0.35 15.13 8.00
C TRP A 79 -0.95 14.93 6.61
N THR A 80 -0.52 15.72 5.62
CA THR A 80 -0.93 15.54 4.22
C THR A 80 0.26 15.65 3.26
N PRO A 81 0.25 14.96 2.11
CA PRO A 81 -0.76 14.00 1.68
C PRO A 81 -0.76 12.74 2.57
N SER A 82 -1.95 12.22 2.87
CA SER A 82 -2.13 10.97 3.61
C SER A 82 -2.86 9.97 2.73
N PHE A 83 -2.35 8.75 2.69
CA PHE A 83 -2.90 7.66 1.90
C PHE A 83 -3.23 6.50 2.81
N MET A 84 -4.40 5.88 2.61
CA MET A 84 -4.84 4.76 3.42
C MET A 84 -5.45 3.67 2.57
N ILE A 85 -5.17 2.43 2.96
CA ILE A 85 -5.90 1.25 2.49
C ILE A 85 -6.91 0.86 3.54
N VAL A 86 -8.18 0.81 3.15
CA VAL A 86 -9.32 0.61 4.05
C VAL A 86 -10.18 -0.54 3.52
N ASP A 87 -10.74 -1.37 4.40
CA ASP A 87 -11.66 -2.42 3.97
C ASP A 87 -13.10 -1.94 3.75
N ASP A 88 -13.95 -2.83 3.25
CA ASP A 88 -15.35 -2.54 2.96
C ASP A 88 -16.21 -2.16 4.19
N GLU A 89 -15.67 -2.34 5.40
CA GLU A 89 -16.28 -1.92 6.65
C GLU A 89 -15.78 -0.55 7.13
N GLY A 90 -14.84 0.08 6.43
CA GLY A 90 -14.24 1.36 6.81
C GLY A 90 -13.10 1.21 7.82
N LYS A 91 -12.59 -0.01 8.02
CA LYS A 91 -11.46 -0.22 8.92
C LYS A 91 -10.15 0.02 8.18
N GLU A 92 -9.31 0.89 8.74
CA GLU A 92 -7.95 1.10 8.25
C GLU A 92 -7.12 -0.18 8.36
N LEU A 93 -6.48 -0.54 7.25
CA LEU A 93 -5.57 -1.67 7.16
C LEU A 93 -4.13 -1.20 7.05
N ASP A 94 -3.84 -0.16 6.27
CA ASP A 94 -2.49 0.36 6.06
C ASP A 94 -2.52 1.86 5.78
N ARG A 95 -1.41 2.55 6.06
CA ARG A 95 -1.25 3.99 5.87
C ARG A 95 0.19 4.35 5.54
N TRP A 96 0.35 5.35 4.70
CA TRP A 96 1.58 6.12 4.60
C TRP A 96 1.27 7.59 4.34
N GLU A 97 2.24 8.46 4.61
CA GLU A 97 2.09 9.91 4.53
C GLU A 97 3.28 10.51 3.77
N GLY A 98 3.06 11.68 3.18
CA GLY A 98 4.08 12.41 2.42
C GLY A 98 4.15 12.03 0.95
N PHE A 99 4.75 12.93 0.17
CA PHE A 99 4.89 12.75 -1.28
C PHE A 99 5.92 11.65 -1.61
N LEU A 100 5.59 10.84 -2.62
CA LEU A 100 6.53 9.96 -3.32
C LEU A 100 6.37 10.12 -4.84
N PRO A 101 7.45 10.13 -5.63
CA PRO A 101 7.37 10.01 -7.08
C PRO A 101 6.80 8.65 -7.48
N ALA A 102 6.29 8.50 -8.71
CA ALA A 102 5.61 7.28 -9.15
C ALA A 102 6.44 6.00 -8.98
N GLU A 103 7.76 6.09 -9.21
CA GLU A 103 8.71 4.97 -9.07
C GLU A 103 8.76 4.38 -7.65
N GLU A 104 8.52 5.18 -6.62
CA GLU A 104 8.46 4.73 -5.22
C GLU A 104 7.02 4.58 -4.72
N PHE A 105 6.08 5.37 -5.26
CA PHE A 105 4.67 5.30 -4.88
C PHE A 105 4.04 3.95 -5.28
N ILE A 106 4.35 3.42 -6.47
CA ILE A 106 3.78 2.15 -6.92
C ILE A 106 4.22 0.97 -6.05
N PRO A 107 5.52 0.76 -5.76
CA PRO A 107 5.94 -0.30 -4.84
C PRO A 107 5.45 -0.07 -3.40
N GLN A 108 5.34 1.17 -2.92
CA GLN A 108 4.67 1.47 -1.64
C GLN A 108 3.20 1.04 -1.65
N LEU A 109 2.46 1.29 -2.74
CA LEU A 109 1.07 0.90 -2.87
C LEU A 109 0.91 -0.63 -2.94
N LEU A 110 1.78 -1.33 -3.69
CA LEU A 110 1.80 -2.80 -3.74
C LEU A 110 2.11 -3.42 -2.37
N LEU A 111 3.06 -2.84 -1.65
CA LEU A 111 3.38 -3.22 -0.28
C LEU A 111 2.15 -3.03 0.62
N ALA A 112 1.54 -1.85 0.62
CA ALA A 112 0.38 -1.53 1.45
C ALA A 112 -0.81 -2.47 1.16
N GLU A 113 -1.06 -2.80 -0.11
CA GLU A 113 -2.07 -3.79 -0.50
C GLU A 113 -1.73 -5.19 0.02
N GLY A 114 -0.49 -5.63 -0.17
CA GLY A 114 -0.01 -6.92 0.32
C GLY A 114 -0.15 -7.06 1.84
N LEU A 115 0.27 -6.04 2.58
CA LEU A 115 0.12 -6.00 4.04
C LEU A 115 -1.35 -5.95 4.47
N SER A 116 -2.20 -5.26 3.71
CA SER A 116 -3.64 -5.24 3.94
C SER A 116 -4.26 -6.63 3.82
N TYR A 117 -3.89 -7.39 2.78
CA TYR A 117 -4.33 -8.78 2.64
C TYR A 117 -3.72 -9.71 3.70
N PHE A 118 -2.47 -9.48 4.10
CA PHE A 118 -1.84 -10.19 5.21
C PHE A 118 -2.61 -9.99 6.53
N ARG A 119 -3.00 -8.75 6.86
CA ARG A 119 -3.82 -8.44 8.05
C ARG A 119 -5.20 -9.08 7.99
N LYS A 120 -5.75 -9.28 6.79
CA LYS A 120 -7.00 -10.02 6.55
C LYS A 120 -6.79 -11.54 6.43
N GLN A 121 -5.59 -12.05 6.70
CA GLN A 121 -5.19 -13.47 6.61
C GLN A 121 -5.44 -14.09 5.23
N LYS A 122 -5.44 -13.27 4.16
CA LYS A 122 -5.57 -13.71 2.77
C LYS A 122 -4.18 -13.85 2.15
N TYR A 123 -3.40 -14.83 2.63
CA TYR A 123 -1.97 -14.90 2.32
C TYR A 123 -1.70 -15.10 0.82
N GLY A 124 -2.47 -15.92 0.09
CA GLY A 124 -2.37 -16.00 -1.38
C GLY A 124 -2.48 -14.65 -2.12
N LYS A 125 -3.40 -13.77 -1.72
CA LYS A 125 -3.50 -12.40 -2.30
C LYS A 125 -2.31 -11.53 -1.87
N ALA A 126 -1.88 -11.64 -0.62
CA ALA A 126 -0.72 -10.92 -0.11
C ALA A 126 0.56 -11.31 -0.87
N ILE A 127 0.80 -12.60 -1.07
CA ILE A 127 1.92 -13.16 -1.84
C ILE A 127 1.93 -12.58 -3.25
N SER A 128 0.78 -12.53 -3.93
CA SER A 128 0.70 -11.97 -5.29
C SER A 128 1.16 -10.51 -5.33
N CYS A 129 0.66 -9.66 -4.42
CA CYS A 129 1.02 -8.24 -4.37
C CYS A 129 2.49 -8.02 -4.00
N LEU A 130 2.97 -8.73 -2.97
CA LEU A 130 4.33 -8.59 -2.46
C LEU A 130 5.36 -9.12 -3.46
N ASN A 131 5.06 -10.24 -4.14
CA ASN A 131 5.90 -10.75 -5.21
C ASN A 131 5.97 -9.79 -6.40
N GLU A 132 4.87 -9.14 -6.75
CA GLU A 132 4.86 -8.09 -7.77
C GLU A 132 5.77 -6.91 -7.37
N ALA A 133 5.69 -6.45 -6.12
CA ALA A 133 6.58 -5.40 -5.61
C ALA A 133 8.06 -5.80 -5.74
N VAL A 134 8.42 -7.00 -5.27
CA VAL A 134 9.82 -7.48 -5.28
C VAL A 134 10.35 -7.71 -6.69
N SER A 135 9.53 -8.26 -7.59
CA SER A 135 9.96 -8.63 -8.94
C SER A 135 10.02 -7.43 -9.89
N LYS A 136 9.06 -6.50 -9.81
CA LYS A 136 9.00 -5.34 -10.72
C LYS A 136 9.79 -4.13 -10.23
N TYR A 137 9.98 -4.01 -8.92
CA TYR A 137 10.65 -2.85 -8.30
C TYR A 137 11.84 -3.28 -7.43
N PRO A 138 12.78 -4.09 -7.95
CA PRO A 138 13.82 -4.72 -7.15
C PRO A 138 14.73 -3.74 -6.39
N GLU A 139 14.80 -2.48 -6.84
CA GLU A 139 15.66 -1.43 -6.29
C GLU A 139 14.90 -0.39 -5.43
N SER A 140 13.58 -0.52 -5.29
CA SER A 140 12.79 0.39 -4.45
C SER A 140 13.15 0.23 -2.97
N GLY A 141 13.06 1.34 -2.22
CA GLY A 141 13.21 1.35 -0.77
C GLY A 141 12.23 0.44 -0.02
N PHE A 142 11.12 0.04 -0.66
CA PHE A 142 10.09 -0.84 -0.08
C PHE A 142 10.36 -2.33 -0.31
N THR A 143 11.26 -2.68 -1.22
CA THR A 143 11.53 -4.07 -1.59
C THR A 143 12.04 -4.96 -0.46
N PRO A 144 12.92 -4.47 0.45
CA PRO A 144 13.31 -5.26 1.62
C PRO A 144 12.10 -5.57 2.53
N GLN A 145 11.18 -4.62 2.71
CA GLN A 145 9.96 -4.88 3.48
C GLN A 145 9.04 -5.86 2.77
N ALA A 146 8.83 -5.68 1.47
CA ALA A 146 7.98 -6.57 0.69
C ALA A 146 8.51 -8.01 0.70
N THR A 147 9.82 -8.19 0.59
CA THR A 147 10.48 -9.50 0.65
C THR A 147 10.30 -10.15 2.03
N TYR A 148 10.46 -9.38 3.10
CA TYR A 148 10.25 -9.87 4.47
C TYR A 148 8.82 -10.41 4.68
N TYR A 149 7.81 -9.65 4.29
CA TYR A 149 6.42 -10.09 4.44
C TYR A 149 6.02 -11.17 3.43
N LEU A 150 6.64 -11.21 2.25
CA LEU A 150 6.42 -12.28 1.27
C LEU A 150 6.79 -13.63 1.88
N GLY A 151 7.95 -13.73 2.51
CA GLY A 151 8.39 -14.94 3.22
C GLY A 151 7.43 -15.37 4.32
N ILE A 152 6.98 -14.42 5.16
CA ILE A 152 5.98 -14.70 6.20
C ILE A 152 4.68 -15.22 5.59
N CYS A 153 4.19 -14.61 4.51
CA CYS A 153 2.96 -15.05 3.87
C CYS A 153 3.13 -16.45 3.27
N GLN A 154 4.26 -16.74 2.65
CA GLN A 154 4.57 -18.07 2.10
C GLN A 154 4.58 -19.13 3.22
N TYR A 155 5.27 -18.87 4.32
CA TYR A 155 5.25 -19.74 5.50
C TYR A 155 3.83 -19.94 6.04
N LYS A 156 3.03 -18.88 6.15
CA LYS A 156 1.66 -18.96 6.65
C LYS A 156 0.72 -19.75 5.73
N GLU A 157 1.00 -19.78 4.43
CA GLU A 157 0.21 -20.51 3.43
C GLU A 157 0.63 -21.99 3.34
N SER A 158 1.92 -22.31 3.48
CA SER A 158 2.45 -23.67 3.30
C SER A 158 2.82 -24.42 4.58
N GLU A 159 2.96 -23.72 5.70
CA GLU A 159 3.60 -24.18 6.95
C GLU A 159 5.06 -24.63 6.80
N ASP A 160 5.69 -24.33 5.65
CA ASP A 160 7.07 -24.71 5.37
C ASP A 160 8.06 -23.65 5.87
N ILE A 161 8.76 -23.99 6.96
CA ILE A 161 9.79 -23.16 7.59
C ILE A 161 10.92 -22.77 6.63
N SER A 162 11.17 -23.56 5.58
CA SER A 162 12.24 -23.29 4.60
C SER A 162 12.06 -21.93 3.93
N SER A 163 10.82 -21.50 3.71
CA SER A 163 10.47 -20.20 3.12
C SER A 163 11.02 -19.02 3.94
N LEU A 164 11.04 -19.11 5.27
CA LEU A 164 11.60 -18.07 6.13
C LEU A 164 13.12 -18.01 6.00
N ARG A 165 13.78 -19.18 5.98
CA ARG A 165 15.23 -19.26 5.80
C ARG A 165 15.66 -18.68 4.44
N GLU A 166 15.02 -19.10 3.36
CA GLU A 166 15.28 -18.56 2.02
C GLU A 166 15.05 -17.05 1.96
N THR A 167 14.03 -16.56 2.65
CA THR A 167 13.73 -15.12 2.71
C THR A 167 14.84 -14.36 3.43
N TYR A 168 15.35 -14.88 4.55
CA TYR A 168 16.52 -14.29 5.20
C TYR A 168 17.73 -14.28 4.27
N GLU A 169 18.03 -15.39 3.59
CA GLU A 169 19.17 -15.47 2.67
C GLU A 169 19.04 -14.42 1.55
N LYS A 170 17.84 -14.25 0.97
CA LYS A 170 17.56 -13.20 -0.03
C LYS A 170 17.80 -11.80 0.52
N LEU A 171 17.30 -11.51 1.72
CA LEU A 171 17.46 -10.22 2.38
C LEU A 171 18.91 -9.93 2.77
N HIS A 172 19.62 -10.91 3.31
CA HIS A 172 21.02 -10.80 3.71
C HIS A 172 21.92 -10.54 2.51
N ASN A 173 21.69 -11.25 1.39
CA ASN A 173 22.51 -11.11 0.20
C ASN A 173 22.28 -9.80 -0.55
N ARG A 174 21.03 -9.32 -0.63
CA ARG A 174 20.69 -8.12 -1.42
C ARG A 174 20.63 -6.84 -0.60
N PHE A 175 20.24 -6.95 0.67
CA PHE A 175 19.95 -5.81 1.54
C PHE A 175 20.56 -6.01 2.94
N PRO A 176 21.87 -6.34 3.07
CA PRO A 176 22.46 -6.77 4.34
C PRO A 176 22.22 -5.80 5.50
N GLU A 177 22.27 -4.50 5.23
CA GLU A 177 22.13 -3.45 6.24
C GLU A 177 20.67 -3.03 6.51
N SER A 178 19.70 -3.59 5.80
CA SER A 178 18.32 -3.17 5.94
C SER A 178 17.73 -3.55 7.30
N TYR A 179 16.81 -2.71 7.79
CA TYR A 179 16.03 -3.00 8.99
C TYR A 179 15.33 -4.38 8.92
N TRP A 180 14.87 -4.76 7.73
CA TRP A 180 14.15 -6.01 7.49
C TRP A 180 15.05 -7.24 7.55
N THR A 181 16.31 -7.14 7.12
CA THR A 181 17.33 -8.19 7.30
C THR A 181 17.59 -8.44 8.78
N LYS A 182 17.71 -7.38 9.58
CA LYS A 182 17.87 -7.49 11.04
C LYS A 182 16.69 -8.21 11.68
N LYS A 183 15.45 -7.88 11.28
CA LYS A 183 14.24 -8.57 11.76
C LYS A 183 14.16 -10.03 11.34
N ALA A 184 14.67 -10.38 10.15
CA ALA A 184 14.66 -11.75 9.64
C ALA A 184 15.77 -12.64 10.24
N SER A 185 16.76 -12.06 10.94
CA SER A 185 17.90 -12.81 11.51
C SER A 185 17.54 -14.01 12.40
N PRO A 186 16.41 -14.07 13.12
CA PRO A 186 16.04 -15.26 13.90
C PRO A 186 15.60 -16.46 13.04
N TRP A 187 15.36 -16.31 11.73
CA TRP A 187 14.80 -17.36 10.87
C TRP A 187 15.81 -18.40 10.37
N VAL A 188 17.09 -18.25 10.70
CA VAL A 188 18.16 -19.18 10.32
C VAL A 188 18.55 -20.17 11.41
N HIS A 189 17.89 -20.10 12.57
CA HIS A 189 18.10 -20.97 13.73
C HIS A 189 16.88 -21.88 13.96
#